data_AF-A0A251VCL7-F1
#
_entry.id   AF-A0A251VCL7-F1
#
_cell.length_a   1.000
_cell.length_b   1.000
_cell.length_c   1.000
_cell.angle_alpha   90.00
_cell.angle_beta   90.00
_cell.angle_gamma   90.00
#
_symmetry.space_group_name_H-M   'P 1'
#
loop_
_entity.id
_entity.type
_entity.pdbx_description
1 polymer ?
#
loop_
_entity_poly.entity_id
_entity_poly.type
_entity_poly.pdbx_seq_one_letter_code
_entity_poly.pdbx_strand_id
1 'polypeptide(L)'
;MAFRYLLIFPKGCDVSDHLSIFLCVDNHEKLPRDTLHRFWKKEHDWGWKKYMELSRLSDGYADYDTLVIKAQVQVISFCRFWSGIDQKSRDNMSREKSDSILPKVVKHFFIEKEVTSTLMMESLCMGLTALKEPSMPIVRMEEGSFVLVDDLLLLLEREAIEPLTPKDGYSGEFSIENVEKCLTKLGRRTIEIYVLAHILSKTEVAYQETVPYALNLQEEVIQEQD
;
A
#
# COMPACT_ATOMS: atom_id res chain seq x y z
N MET A 1 7.65 0.71 14.65
CA MET A 1 7.83 2.10 15.13
C MET A 1 8.95 2.73 14.31
N ALA A 2 8.68 3.80 13.55
CA ALA A 2 9.74 4.57 12.89
C ALA A 2 10.10 5.73 13.82
N PHE A 3 11.34 5.76 14.30
CA PHE A 3 11.89 6.91 15.00
C PHE A 3 12.05 8.07 14.01
N ARG A 4 11.71 9.28 14.45
CA ARG A 4 11.71 10.52 13.65
C ARG A 4 12.55 11.55 14.39
N TYR A 5 13.71 11.90 13.87
CA TYR A 5 14.56 12.91 14.47
C TYR A 5 14.51 14.20 13.65
N LEU A 6 14.71 15.32 14.32
CA LEU A 6 14.79 16.64 13.73
C LEU A 6 16.28 16.98 13.54
N LEU A 7 16.67 17.35 12.32
CA LEU A 7 17.98 17.95 12.06
C LEU A 7 17.84 19.47 12.09
N ILE A 8 18.71 20.11 12.86
CA ILE A 8 18.77 21.57 12.99
C ILE A 8 20.17 22.01 12.58
N PHE A 9 20.25 22.96 11.65
CA PHE A 9 21.50 23.59 11.21
C PHE A 9 21.48 25.07 11.62
N PRO A 10 22.15 25.44 12.72
CA PRO A 10 22.09 26.79 13.30
C PRO A 10 22.71 27.89 12.43
N LYS A 11 23.47 27.52 11.39
CA LYS A 11 24.03 28.45 10.40
C LYS A 11 23.65 28.03 8.97
N GLY A 12 22.53 27.32 8.86
CA GLY A 12 21.96 26.91 7.59
C GLY A 12 22.76 25.85 6.84
N CYS A 13 22.16 25.28 5.80
CA CYS A 13 22.83 24.34 4.88
C CYS A 13 23.47 25.05 3.67
N ASP A 14 22.80 26.05 3.11
CA ASP A 14 23.23 26.75 1.88
C ASP A 14 23.55 28.24 2.12
N VAL A 15 23.03 28.83 3.19
CA VAL A 15 23.17 30.26 3.50
C VAL A 15 23.44 30.41 4.99
N SER A 16 24.52 31.11 5.35
CA SER A 16 25.09 31.12 6.71
C SER A 16 24.29 31.88 7.77
N ASP A 17 23.31 32.66 7.33
CA ASP A 17 22.54 33.63 8.10
C ASP A 17 21.12 33.14 8.47
N HIS A 18 20.79 31.90 8.11
CA HIS A 18 19.50 31.28 8.39
C HIS A 18 19.65 30.05 9.27
N LEU A 19 18.66 29.81 10.12
CA LEU A 19 18.40 28.51 10.72
C LEU A 19 17.75 27.61 9.66
N SER A 20 18.29 26.41 9.43
CA SER A 20 17.61 25.37 8.65
C SER A 20 17.12 24.25 9.56
N ILE A 21 15.93 23.71 9.26
CA ILE A 21 15.31 22.63 10.03
C ILE A 21 14.77 21.58 9.05
N PHE A 22 15.10 20.31 9.29
CA PHE A 22 14.63 19.18 8.49
C PHE A 22 14.09 18.06 9.38
N LEU A 23 12.94 17.52 8.98
CA LEU A 23 12.41 16.26 9.49
C LEU A 23 13.04 15.11 8.69
N CYS A 24 13.67 14.18 9.40
CA CYS A 24 14.27 12.99 8.79
C CYS A 24 13.57 11.72 9.24
N VAL A 25 13.49 10.74 8.33
CA VAL A 25 12.95 9.42 8.64
C VAL A 25 14.06 8.37 8.57
N ASP A 26 14.19 7.61 9.65
CA ASP A 26 15.16 6.51 9.74
C ASP A 26 14.69 5.28 8.94
N ASN A 27 15.62 4.43 8.47
CA ASN A 27 15.34 3.28 7.59
C ASN A 27 14.54 3.61 6.31
N HIS A 28 14.94 4.67 5.59
CA HIS A 28 14.30 5.18 4.37
C HIS A 28 14.18 4.17 3.20
N GLU A 29 14.83 3.01 3.28
CA GLU A 29 14.72 1.94 2.27
C GLU A 29 13.35 1.23 2.25
N LYS A 30 12.53 1.37 3.31
CA LYS A 30 11.29 0.60 3.50
C LYS A 30 10.00 1.44 3.55
N LEU A 31 10.06 2.71 3.16
CA LEU A 31 8.94 3.64 3.32
C LEU A 31 8.08 3.69 2.05
N PRO A 32 6.76 3.44 2.16
CA PRO A 32 5.81 3.76 1.10
C PRO A 32 5.34 5.22 1.22
N ARG A 33 4.66 5.64 0.18
CA ARG A 33 4.39 7.02 -0.19
C ARG A 33 3.25 7.63 0.64
N ASP A 34 3.46 8.87 1.11
CA ASP A 34 2.47 9.97 1.19
C ASP A 34 1.56 10.07 2.48
N THR A 35 1.59 11.08 3.41
CA THR A 35 1.14 12.52 3.39
C THR A 35 2.05 13.66 3.88
N LEU A 36 2.54 14.51 2.99
CA LEU A 36 2.84 14.04 1.67
C LEU A 36 4.24 14.39 1.19
N HIS A 37 5.16 14.70 2.12
CA HIS A 37 6.53 14.33 1.81
C HIS A 37 6.64 12.82 1.94
N ARG A 38 6.62 12.18 0.78
CA ARG A 38 6.92 10.78 0.62
C ARG A 38 8.41 10.62 0.75
N PHE A 39 8.76 10.21 1.95
CA PHE A 39 10.09 9.73 2.22
C PHE A 39 10.33 8.47 1.39
N TRP A 40 11.36 8.52 0.56
CA TRP A 40 11.87 7.39 -0.22
C TRP A 40 13.38 7.52 -0.35
N LYS A 41 14.05 6.56 -0.99
CA LYS A 41 15.51 6.53 -1.06
C LYS A 41 16.18 7.84 -1.54
N LYS A 42 15.53 8.58 -2.45
CA LYS A 42 16.12 9.81 -3.02
C LYS A 42 15.81 11.08 -2.22
N GLU A 43 14.74 11.10 -1.44
CA GLU A 43 14.27 12.27 -0.70
C GLU A 43 13.85 11.79 0.69
N HIS A 44 14.83 11.68 1.59
CA HIS A 44 14.72 11.05 2.91
C HIS A 44 14.63 12.07 4.06
N ASP A 45 14.70 13.35 3.70
CA ASP A 45 14.53 14.52 4.55
C ASP A 45 13.51 15.48 3.92
N TRP A 46 12.84 16.25 4.77
CA TRP A 46 11.93 17.31 4.34
C TRP A 46 12.00 18.46 5.32
N GLY A 47 12.11 19.69 4.82
CA GLY A 47 12.25 20.83 5.70
C GLY A 47 12.50 22.14 4.99
N TRP A 48 12.85 23.15 5.77
CA TRP A 48 13.08 24.50 5.29
C TRP A 48 14.56 24.85 5.40
N LYS A 49 15.18 25.12 4.24
CA LYS A 49 16.54 25.66 4.15
C LYS A 49 16.64 27.06 4.75
N LYS A 50 15.57 27.85 4.64
CA LYS A 50 15.45 29.20 5.20
C LYS A 50 14.26 29.25 6.15
N TYR A 51 14.35 28.51 7.26
CA TYR A 51 13.25 28.47 8.23
C TYR A 51 13.09 29.83 8.92
N MET A 52 14.19 30.40 9.42
CA MET A 52 14.20 31.67 10.12
C MET A 52 15.56 32.35 9.98
N GLU A 53 15.59 33.67 9.81
CA GLU A 53 16.82 34.47 9.89
C GLU A 53 17.37 34.51 11.31
N LEU A 54 18.68 34.38 11.48
CA LEU A 54 19.29 34.33 12.82
C LEU A 54 19.11 35.64 13.61
N SER A 55 19.01 36.78 12.93
CA SER A 55 18.73 38.09 13.53
C SER A 55 17.40 38.13 14.27
N ARG A 56 16.42 37.30 13.86
CA ARG A 56 15.08 37.25 14.45
C ARG A 56 15.03 36.40 15.71
N LEU A 57 16.04 35.58 16.01
CA LEU A 57 16.01 34.70 17.18
C LEU A 57 15.91 35.48 18.50
N SER A 58 16.52 36.67 18.57
CA SER A 58 16.44 37.54 19.76
C SER A 58 15.09 38.28 19.90
N ASP A 59 14.20 38.17 18.91
CA ASP A 59 12.88 38.83 18.89
C ASP A 59 11.81 37.98 19.60
N GLY A 60 12.11 37.54 20.83
CA GLY A 60 11.19 36.76 21.67
C GLY A 60 11.04 35.28 21.29
N TYR A 61 11.79 34.77 20.31
CA TYR A 61 11.77 33.35 19.92
C TYR A 61 12.71 32.47 20.75
N ALA A 62 13.72 33.06 21.38
CA ALA A 62 14.63 32.39 22.31
C ALA A 62 14.40 32.89 23.75
N ASP A 63 14.36 31.96 24.70
CA ASP A 63 14.42 32.25 26.12
C ASP A 63 15.87 32.07 26.58
N TYR A 64 16.56 33.18 26.84
CA TYR A 64 18.02 33.24 27.05
C TYR A 64 18.83 32.60 25.92
N ASP A 65 19.32 31.38 26.12
CA ASP A 65 20.13 30.60 25.18
C ASP A 65 19.36 29.41 24.57
N THR A 66 18.08 29.28 24.92
CA THR A 66 17.27 28.11 24.59
C THR A 66 16.19 28.48 23.56
N LEU A 67 16.30 27.87 22.38
CA LEU A 67 15.27 27.88 21.35
C LEU A 67 14.48 26.56 21.42
N VAL A 68 13.18 26.64 21.64
CA VAL A 68 12.30 25.46 21.67
C VAL A 68 11.61 25.30 20.32
N ILE A 69 11.98 24.26 19.58
CA ILE A 69 11.31 23.87 18.34
C ILE A 69 10.42 22.67 18.63
N LYS A 70 9.11 22.82 18.38
CA LYS A 70 8.13 21.74 18.47
C LYS A 70 7.75 21.30 17.06
N ALA A 71 7.72 19.99 16.83
CA ALA A 71 7.22 19.40 15.60
C ALA A 71 6.18 18.35 15.93
N GLN A 72 4.95 18.55 15.44
CA GLN A 72 3.92 17.53 15.47
C GLN A 72 3.90 16.82 14.12
N VAL A 73 4.15 15.52 14.12
CA VAL A 73 4.23 14.73 12.89
C VAL A 73 3.23 13.59 12.95
N GLN A 74 2.28 13.56 12.02
CA GLN A 74 1.41 12.41 11.81
C GLN A 74 2.00 11.56 10.67
N VAL A 75 2.27 10.28 10.91
CA VAL A 75 2.57 9.35 9.81
C VAL A 75 1.29 8.62 9.50
N ILE A 76 0.82 8.87 8.30
CA ILE A 76 -0.25 8.12 7.67
C ILE A 76 0.46 7.04 6.85
N SER A 77 0.15 5.79 7.15
CA SER A 77 0.66 4.65 6.39
C SER A 77 -0.51 3.74 6.09
N PHE A 78 -0.44 3.02 4.98
CA PHE A 78 -1.47 2.06 4.62
C PHE A 78 -1.76 1.07 5.76
N CYS A 79 -0.72 0.56 6.44
CA CYS A 79 -0.89 -0.33 7.59
C CYS A 79 -1.66 0.35 8.74
N ARG A 80 -1.38 1.63 9.04
CA ARG A 80 -2.05 2.38 10.11
C ARG A 80 -3.50 2.71 9.73
N PHE A 81 -3.75 3.05 8.47
CA PHE A 81 -5.08 3.22 7.92
C PHE A 81 -5.88 1.93 8.06
N TRP A 82 -5.36 0.82 7.52
CA TRP A 82 -6.04 -0.47 7.52
C TRP A 82 -6.29 -1.00 8.94
N SER A 83 -5.35 -0.80 9.86
CA SER A 83 -5.53 -1.17 11.28
C SER A 83 -6.46 -0.22 12.04
N GLY A 84 -6.68 0.99 11.53
CA GLY A 84 -7.46 2.04 12.19
C GLY A 84 -8.94 2.07 11.80
N ILE A 85 -9.31 1.43 10.69
CA ILE A 85 -10.70 1.29 10.24
C ILE A 85 -11.41 0.12 10.94
N ASP A 86 -12.73 0.21 11.07
CA ASP A 86 -13.53 -0.81 11.72
C ASP A 86 -13.62 -2.11 10.89
N GLN A 87 -13.99 -3.21 11.55
CA GLN A 87 -14.06 -4.52 10.91
C GLN A 87 -15.03 -4.56 9.73
N LYS A 88 -16.20 -3.90 9.82
CA LYS A 88 -17.20 -3.90 8.74
C LYS A 88 -16.66 -3.18 7.51
N SER A 89 -15.92 -2.09 7.70
CA SER A 89 -15.22 -1.39 6.61
C SER A 89 -14.15 -2.28 5.96
N ARG A 90 -13.35 -3.00 6.75
CA ARG A 90 -12.38 -3.99 6.23
C ARG A 90 -13.06 -5.12 5.46
N ASP A 91 -14.14 -5.68 5.99
CA ASP A 91 -14.88 -6.78 5.37
C ASP A 91 -15.46 -6.37 4.03
N ASN A 92 -16.00 -5.14 3.93
CA ASN A 92 -16.51 -4.56 2.68
C ASN A 92 -15.40 -4.30 1.67
N MET A 93 -14.25 -3.83 2.12
CA MET A 93 -13.10 -3.58 1.25
C MET A 93 -12.45 -4.87 0.75
N SER A 94 -12.44 -5.92 1.57
CA SER A 94 -11.84 -7.23 1.28
C SER A 94 -12.70 -8.14 0.41
N ARG A 95 -13.81 -7.64 -0.14
CA ARG A 95 -14.68 -8.39 -1.05
C ARG A 95 -15.11 -7.59 -2.27
N GLU A 96 -15.47 -8.30 -3.33
CA GLU A 96 -15.93 -7.71 -4.59
C GLU A 96 -16.88 -8.66 -5.32
N LYS A 97 -17.91 -8.13 -5.98
CA LYS A 97 -18.87 -8.97 -6.72
C LYS A 97 -18.18 -9.64 -7.90
N SER A 98 -18.45 -10.92 -8.11
CA SER A 98 -17.84 -11.66 -9.23
C SER A 98 -18.21 -11.06 -10.59
N ASP A 99 -19.45 -10.60 -10.76
CA ASP A 99 -19.94 -9.94 -11.98
C ASP A 99 -19.21 -8.62 -12.29
N SER A 100 -18.55 -7.97 -11.31
CA SER A 100 -17.76 -6.76 -11.55
C SER A 100 -16.31 -7.04 -11.95
N ILE A 101 -15.83 -8.27 -11.70
CA ILE A 101 -14.45 -8.70 -11.95
C ILE A 101 -14.34 -9.61 -13.17
N LEU A 102 -15.16 -10.67 -13.26
CA LEU A 102 -15.04 -11.69 -14.29
C LEU A 102 -15.07 -11.11 -15.71
N PRO A 103 -15.94 -10.14 -16.06
CA PRO A 103 -15.90 -9.51 -17.38
C PRO A 103 -14.58 -8.78 -17.67
N LYS A 104 -13.94 -8.19 -16.66
CA LYS A 104 -12.64 -7.51 -16.80
C LYS A 104 -11.52 -8.51 -17.03
N VAL A 105 -11.52 -9.63 -16.30
CA VAL A 105 -10.57 -10.73 -16.49
C VAL A 105 -10.69 -11.27 -17.92
N VAL A 106 -11.90 -11.58 -18.36
CA VAL A 106 -12.15 -12.10 -19.71
C VAL A 106 -11.72 -11.09 -20.78
N LYS A 107 -12.08 -9.80 -20.62
CA LYS A 107 -11.66 -8.75 -21.55
C LYS A 107 -10.14 -8.65 -21.63
N HIS A 108 -9.45 -8.62 -20.50
CA HIS A 108 -8.01 -8.48 -20.47
C HIS A 108 -7.32 -9.67 -21.14
N PHE A 109 -7.71 -10.90 -20.81
CA PHE A 109 -7.04 -12.09 -21.32
C PHE A 109 -7.40 -12.43 -22.77
N PHE A 110 -8.66 -12.39 -23.16
CA PHE A 110 -9.08 -12.87 -24.48
C PHE A 110 -9.09 -11.78 -25.55
N ILE A 111 -9.35 -10.53 -25.16
CA ILE A 111 -9.50 -9.43 -26.11
C ILE A 111 -8.19 -8.64 -26.18
N GLU A 112 -7.69 -8.14 -25.05
CA GLU A 112 -6.54 -7.23 -25.04
C GLU A 112 -5.20 -7.95 -25.24
N LYS A 113 -5.08 -9.21 -24.79
CA LYS A 113 -3.88 -10.03 -24.99
C LYS A 113 -3.94 -10.94 -26.21
N GLU A 114 -5.02 -10.85 -27.01
CA GLU A 114 -5.27 -11.68 -28.21
C GLU A 114 -5.17 -13.20 -27.97
N VAL A 115 -5.41 -13.66 -26.73
CA VAL A 115 -5.35 -15.09 -26.41
C VAL A 115 -6.68 -15.74 -26.76
N THR A 116 -6.73 -16.60 -27.78
CA THR A 116 -7.97 -17.25 -28.25
C THR A 116 -8.06 -18.75 -27.92
N SER A 117 -7.27 -19.23 -26.97
CA SER A 117 -7.21 -20.66 -26.64
C SER A 117 -8.39 -21.10 -25.77
N THR A 118 -9.15 -22.10 -26.24
CA THR A 118 -10.18 -22.82 -25.45
C THR A 118 -9.60 -23.32 -24.12
N LEU A 119 -8.33 -23.73 -24.13
CA LEU A 119 -7.62 -24.21 -22.95
C LEU A 119 -7.48 -23.13 -21.86
N MET A 120 -7.34 -21.86 -22.25
CA MET A 120 -7.26 -20.74 -21.31
C MET A 120 -8.62 -20.42 -20.70
N MET A 121 -9.70 -20.57 -21.48
CA MET A 121 -11.07 -20.42 -20.96
C MET A 121 -11.39 -21.55 -19.98
N GLU A 122 -11.04 -22.78 -20.35
CA GLU A 122 -11.17 -23.95 -19.49
C GLU A 122 -10.37 -23.80 -18.20
N SER A 123 -9.12 -23.34 -18.28
CA SER A 123 -8.28 -23.00 -17.13
C SER A 123 -8.98 -22.02 -16.18
N LEU A 124 -9.54 -20.92 -16.69
CA LEU A 124 -10.28 -19.96 -15.86
C LEU A 124 -11.54 -20.56 -15.23
N CYS A 125 -12.31 -21.37 -15.96
CA CYS A 125 -13.50 -22.05 -15.42
C CYS A 125 -13.13 -23.04 -14.31
N MET A 126 -12.09 -23.85 -14.51
CA MET A 126 -11.56 -24.78 -13.50
C MET A 126 -11.03 -24.01 -12.29
N GLY A 127 -10.28 -22.93 -12.53
CA GLY A 127 -9.78 -22.04 -11.50
C GLY A 127 -10.90 -21.43 -10.66
N LEU A 128 -11.98 -20.95 -11.29
CA LEU A 128 -13.16 -20.41 -10.61
C LEU A 128 -13.85 -21.45 -9.74
N THR A 129 -13.90 -22.69 -10.21
CA THR A 129 -14.46 -23.82 -9.44
C THR A 129 -13.60 -24.11 -8.23
N ALA A 130 -12.27 -24.12 -8.39
CA ALA A 130 -11.33 -24.35 -7.29
C ALA A 130 -11.37 -23.27 -6.19
N LEU A 131 -11.84 -22.05 -6.48
CA LEU A 131 -12.02 -20.99 -5.47
C LEU A 131 -13.24 -21.22 -4.56
N LYS A 132 -14.13 -22.16 -4.89
CA LYS A 132 -15.26 -22.58 -4.04
C LYS A 132 -14.86 -23.69 -3.07
N GLU A 133 -13.75 -24.36 -3.35
CA GLU A 133 -13.24 -25.48 -2.55
C GLU A 133 -12.34 -24.96 -1.40
N PRO A 134 -12.23 -25.70 -0.28
CA PRO A 134 -11.49 -25.27 0.91
C PRO A 134 -9.96 -25.24 0.76
N SER A 135 -9.41 -25.42 -0.46
CA SER A 135 -7.96 -25.45 -0.70
C SER A 135 -7.35 -24.07 -0.50
N MET A 136 -6.45 -23.87 0.48
CA MET A 136 -5.82 -22.59 0.88
C MET A 136 -5.55 -21.60 -0.27
N PRO A 137 -6.51 -20.72 -0.60
CA PRO A 137 -6.33 -19.74 -1.66
C PRO A 137 -6.07 -18.36 -1.03
N ILE A 138 -5.67 -17.39 -1.85
CA ILE A 138 -5.66 -15.98 -1.44
C ILE A 138 -7.11 -15.44 -1.40
N VAL A 139 -7.95 -15.95 -2.30
CA VAL A 139 -9.33 -15.50 -2.53
C VAL A 139 -10.27 -16.69 -2.48
N ARG A 140 -11.46 -16.54 -1.90
CA ARG A 140 -12.56 -17.50 -1.98
C ARG A 140 -13.73 -16.90 -2.73
N MET A 141 -14.57 -17.77 -3.30
CA MET A 141 -15.87 -17.39 -3.85
C MET A 141 -16.97 -17.69 -2.82
N GLU A 142 -17.62 -16.64 -2.33
CA GLU A 142 -18.71 -16.72 -1.35
C GLU A 142 -19.93 -15.96 -1.89
N GLU A 143 -21.07 -16.65 -2.04
CA GLU A 143 -22.35 -16.03 -2.42
C GLU A 143 -22.27 -15.08 -3.65
N GLY A 144 -21.49 -15.47 -4.67
CA GLY A 144 -21.29 -14.68 -5.89
C GLY A 144 -20.32 -13.49 -5.74
N SER A 145 -19.59 -13.42 -4.63
CA SER A 145 -18.53 -12.44 -4.38
C SER A 145 -17.18 -13.12 -4.18
N PHE A 146 -16.13 -12.50 -4.69
CA PHE A 146 -14.77 -12.82 -4.31
C PHE A 146 -14.45 -12.18 -2.96
N VAL A 147 -13.83 -12.94 -2.06
CA VAL A 147 -13.50 -12.52 -0.69
C VAL A 147 -12.06 -12.93 -0.38
N LEU A 148 -11.27 -12.02 0.19
CA LEU A 148 -9.94 -12.37 0.70
C LEU A 148 -10.06 -13.36 1.85
N VAL A 149 -9.19 -14.36 1.87
CA VAL A 149 -9.24 -15.45 2.87
C VAL A 149 -8.72 -15.02 4.23
N ASP A 150 -7.93 -13.97 4.28
CA ASP A 150 -7.33 -13.43 5.50
C ASP A 150 -7.24 -11.90 5.41
N ASP A 151 -6.80 -11.26 6.49
CA ASP A 151 -6.53 -9.82 6.51
C ASP A 151 -5.53 -9.43 5.41
N LEU A 152 -5.83 -8.32 4.73
CA LEU A 152 -5.05 -7.84 3.60
C LEU A 152 -3.56 -7.66 3.93
N LEU A 153 -3.23 -7.17 5.13
CA LEU A 153 -1.82 -6.98 5.52
C LEU A 153 -1.11 -8.33 5.71
N LEU A 154 -1.79 -9.31 6.30
CA LEU A 154 -1.25 -10.66 6.49
C LEU A 154 -1.02 -11.38 5.15
N LEU A 155 -1.95 -11.20 4.20
CA LEU A 155 -1.78 -11.73 2.84
C LEU A 155 -0.60 -11.11 2.12
N LEU A 156 -0.43 -9.78 2.23
CA LEU A 156 0.72 -9.08 1.63
C LEU A 156 2.04 -9.52 2.26
N GLU A 157 2.08 -9.69 3.58
CA GLU A 157 3.28 -10.12 4.29
C GLU A 157 3.66 -11.57 3.93
N ARG A 158 2.67 -12.47 3.84
CA ARG A 158 2.87 -13.87 3.43
C ARG A 158 3.44 -13.97 2.01
N GLU A 159 2.82 -13.31 1.03
CA GLU A 159 3.26 -13.40 -0.37
C GLU A 159 4.55 -12.60 -0.64
N ALA A 160 4.92 -11.63 0.21
CA ALA A 160 6.20 -10.94 0.11
C ALA A 160 7.39 -11.79 0.59
N ILE A 161 7.14 -12.76 1.49
CA ILE A 161 8.18 -13.63 2.08
C ILE A 161 8.40 -14.89 1.23
N GLU A 162 7.35 -15.43 0.60
CA GLU A 162 7.50 -16.50 -0.39
C GLU A 162 7.62 -15.91 -1.80
N PRO A 163 8.85 -15.79 -2.38
CA PRO A 163 8.95 -15.49 -3.79
C PRO A 163 8.16 -16.53 -4.58
N LEU A 164 7.41 -16.07 -5.59
CA LEU A 164 6.77 -16.89 -6.62
C LEU A 164 7.85 -17.65 -7.40
N THR A 165 8.47 -18.61 -6.73
CA THR A 165 9.37 -19.56 -7.34
C THR A 165 8.49 -20.42 -8.24
N PRO A 166 8.80 -20.53 -9.54
CA PRO A 166 8.21 -21.57 -10.35
C PRO A 166 8.77 -22.90 -9.84
N LYS A 167 8.21 -23.42 -8.73
CA LYS A 167 8.65 -24.68 -8.11
C LYS A 167 8.30 -25.90 -8.96
N ASP A 168 7.49 -25.73 -9.99
CA ASP A 168 7.08 -26.81 -10.87
C ASP A 168 7.67 -26.57 -12.26
N GLY A 169 8.99 -26.70 -12.37
CA GLY A 169 9.58 -27.06 -13.65
C GLY A 169 8.99 -28.41 -14.06
N TYR A 170 8.36 -28.47 -15.23
CA TYR A 170 7.80 -29.68 -15.84
C TYR A 170 8.86 -30.81 -15.84
N SER A 171 8.85 -31.64 -14.80
CA SER A 171 9.70 -32.84 -14.68
C SER A 171 8.88 -34.12 -14.56
N GLY A 172 7.55 -34.01 -14.63
CA GLY A 172 6.61 -35.15 -14.59
C GLY A 172 6.21 -35.64 -15.97
N GLU A 173 5.89 -36.92 -16.06
CA GLU A 173 5.28 -37.55 -17.25
C GLU A 173 4.02 -36.80 -17.70
N PHE A 174 3.84 -36.70 -19.03
CA PHE A 174 2.65 -36.10 -19.63
C PHE A 174 1.43 -37.00 -19.36
N SER A 175 0.65 -36.65 -18.34
CA SER A 175 -0.65 -37.27 -18.05
C SER A 175 -1.75 -36.21 -18.12
N ILE A 176 -2.95 -36.62 -18.51
CA ILE A 176 -4.14 -35.75 -18.58
C ILE A 176 -4.42 -35.14 -17.20
N GLU A 177 -4.27 -35.93 -16.13
CA GLU A 177 -4.44 -35.47 -14.75
C GLU A 177 -3.44 -34.37 -14.37
N ASN A 178 -2.19 -34.45 -14.85
CA ASN A 178 -1.19 -33.40 -14.63
C ASN A 178 -1.56 -32.11 -15.38
N VAL A 179 -2.07 -32.23 -16.61
CA VAL A 179 -2.54 -31.07 -17.40
C VAL A 179 -3.72 -30.39 -16.71
N GLU A 180 -4.72 -31.13 -16.27
CA GLU A 180 -5.89 -30.59 -15.54
C GLU A 180 -5.49 -29.87 -14.25
N LYS A 181 -4.57 -30.45 -13.47
CA LYS A 181 -4.01 -29.81 -12.26
C LYS A 181 -3.29 -28.51 -12.60
N CYS A 182 -2.48 -28.50 -13.66
CA CYS A 182 -1.79 -27.30 -14.14
C CYS A 182 -2.78 -26.20 -14.56
N LEU A 183 -3.80 -26.53 -15.35
CA LEU A 183 -4.83 -25.58 -15.79
C LEU A 183 -5.63 -25.02 -14.63
N THR A 184 -6.00 -25.87 -13.66
CA THR A 184 -6.69 -25.43 -12.44
C THR A 184 -5.85 -24.44 -11.65
N LYS A 185 -4.56 -24.75 -11.43
CA LYS A 185 -3.63 -23.88 -10.69
C LYS A 185 -3.39 -22.55 -11.41
N LEU A 186 -3.20 -22.58 -12.73
CA LEU A 186 -2.98 -21.39 -13.55
C LEU A 186 -4.21 -20.47 -13.53
N GLY A 187 -5.40 -21.02 -13.76
CA GLY A 187 -6.64 -20.26 -13.77
C GLY A 187 -6.96 -19.67 -12.40
N ARG A 188 -6.78 -20.47 -11.33
CA ARG A 188 -6.96 -20.00 -9.96
C ARG A 188 -6.03 -18.82 -9.67
N ARG A 189 -4.72 -18.97 -9.91
CA ARG A 189 -3.73 -17.90 -9.66
C ARG A 189 -4.01 -16.66 -10.49
N THR A 190 -4.47 -16.82 -11.73
CA THR A 190 -4.84 -15.70 -12.59
C THR A 190 -5.99 -14.89 -11.99
N ILE A 191 -7.05 -15.56 -11.53
CA ILE A 191 -8.20 -14.91 -10.89
C ILE A 191 -7.78 -14.27 -9.57
N GLU A 192 -7.00 -14.97 -8.74
CA GLU A 192 -6.50 -14.46 -7.46
C GLU A 192 -5.70 -13.16 -7.64
N ILE A 193 -4.76 -13.11 -8.59
CA ILE A 193 -3.97 -11.91 -8.87
C ILE A 193 -4.87 -10.75 -9.29
N TYR A 194 -5.85 -11.01 -10.16
CA TYR A 194 -6.73 -9.95 -10.67
C TYR A 194 -7.65 -9.40 -9.59
N VAL A 195 -8.23 -10.28 -8.76
CA VAL A 195 -9.06 -9.89 -7.62
C VAL A 195 -8.23 -9.13 -6.60
N LEU A 196 -7.05 -9.63 -6.24
CA LEU A 196 -6.17 -8.99 -5.26
C LEU A 196 -5.76 -7.59 -5.75
N ALA A 197 -5.37 -7.44 -7.02
CA ALA A 197 -5.03 -6.15 -7.60
C ALA A 197 -6.21 -5.17 -7.59
N HIS A 198 -7.43 -5.65 -7.90
CA HIS A 198 -8.62 -4.81 -7.85
C HIS A 198 -8.98 -4.38 -6.42
N ILE A 199 -8.92 -5.31 -5.45
CA ILE A 199 -9.16 -4.99 -4.03
C ILE A 199 -8.11 -4.00 -3.54
N LEU A 200 -6.83 -4.23 -3.83
CA LEU A 200 -5.74 -3.29 -3.48
C LEU A 200 -6.00 -1.90 -4.06
N SER A 201 -6.36 -1.80 -5.33
CA SER A 201 -6.69 -0.52 -5.97
C SER A 201 -7.87 0.17 -5.29
N LYS A 202 -8.93 -0.57 -4.95
CA LYS A 202 -10.08 -0.03 -4.19
C LYS A 202 -9.66 0.47 -2.80
N THR A 203 -8.83 -0.30 -2.09
CA THR A 203 -8.32 0.10 -0.77
C THR A 203 -7.37 1.28 -0.85
N GLU A 204 -6.59 1.40 -1.91
CA GLU A 204 -5.70 2.52 -2.16
C GLU A 204 -6.49 3.80 -2.40
N VAL A 205 -7.57 3.75 -3.18
CA VAL A 205 -8.46 4.90 -3.37
C VAL A 205 -9.05 5.34 -2.02
N ALA A 206 -9.58 4.41 -1.22
CA ALA A 206 -10.11 4.73 0.10
C ALA A 206 -9.03 5.31 1.04
N TYR A 207 -7.82 4.77 1.00
CA TYR A 207 -6.66 5.31 1.73
C TYR A 207 -6.36 6.75 1.30
N GLN A 208 -6.27 7.00 -0.01
CA GLN A 208 -6.02 8.33 -0.57
C GLN A 208 -7.12 9.33 -0.23
N GLU A 209 -8.37 8.91 -0.06
CA GLU A 209 -9.47 9.79 0.36
C GLU A 209 -9.41 10.17 1.86
N THR A 210 -8.85 9.31 2.72
CA THR A 210 -8.66 9.63 4.15
C THR A 210 -7.53 10.61 4.41
N VAL A 211 -6.58 10.69 3.48
CA VAL A 211 -5.40 11.54 3.58
C VAL A 211 -5.74 13.04 3.64
N PRO A 212 -6.58 13.60 2.75
CA PRO A 212 -7.04 14.99 2.83
C PRO A 212 -7.87 15.33 4.08
N TYR A 213 -8.69 14.38 4.58
CA TYR A 213 -9.47 14.61 5.80
C TYR A 213 -8.58 14.79 7.04
N ALA A 214 -7.51 14.00 7.13
CA ALA A 214 -6.51 14.16 8.20
C ALA A 214 -5.80 15.52 8.13
N LEU A 215 -5.57 16.06 6.92
CA LEU A 215 -4.97 17.38 6.72
C LEU A 215 -5.89 18.52 7.21
N ASN A 216 -7.17 18.49 6.84
CA ASN A 216 -8.12 19.54 7.24
C ASN A 216 -8.27 19.61 8.78
N LEU A 217 -8.30 18.45 9.45
CA LEU A 217 -8.31 18.37 10.91
C LEU A 217 -7.01 18.93 11.55
N GLN A 218 -5.85 18.71 10.92
CA GLN A 218 -4.61 19.31 11.42
C GLN A 218 -4.61 20.83 11.22
N GLU A 219 -5.09 21.35 10.09
CA GLU A 219 -5.18 22.78 9.84
C GLU A 219 -6.15 23.48 10.81
N GLU A 220 -7.31 22.87 11.11
CA GLU A 220 -8.25 23.38 12.12
C GLU A 220 -7.62 23.41 13.53
N VAL A 221 -6.91 22.35 13.94
CA VAL A 221 -6.23 22.32 15.25
C VAL A 221 -5.11 23.35 15.34
N ILE A 222 -4.42 23.65 14.24
CA ILE A 222 -3.39 24.70 14.21
C ILE A 222 -4.03 26.09 14.34
N GLN A 223 -5.17 26.33 13.69
CA GLN A 223 -5.90 27.60 13.80
C GLN A 223 -6.54 27.83 15.17
N GLU A 224 -6.84 26.76 15.92
CA GLU A 224 -7.38 26.86 17.29
C GLU A 224 -6.30 27.09 18.37
N GLN A 225 -5.00 27.01 18.02
CA GLN A 225 -3.89 27.22 18.96
C GLN A 225 -3.16 28.57 18.82
N ASP A 226 -3.55 29.39 17.86
CA ASP A 226 -3.14 30.81 17.71
C ASP A 226 -4.14 31.76 18.39
#